data_AF-A0A9P4SI76-F1
#
_entry.id   AF-A0A9P4SI76-F1
#
_cell.length_a   1.000
_cell.length_b   1.000
_cell.length_c   1.000
_cell.angle_alpha   90.00
_cell.angle_beta   90.00
_cell.angle_gamma   90.00
#
_symmetry.space_group_name_H-M   'P 1'
#
loop_
_entity.id
_entity.type
_entity.pdbx_description
1 polymer ?
#
loop_
_entity_poly.entity_id
_entity_poly.type
_entity_poly.pdbx_seq_one_letter_code
_entity_poly.pdbx_strand_id
1 'polypeptide(L)'
;MARPRKRKRLSESEEDQKRLGIENESKESTYSGPEINHPVLSCFYHNILTLRQYLLSRLPETSKRRRRAITLFGFEDVDIQSCPRSADIPRKDILRLLDTTIVGFDNGIVPCRDDDYEHDLAVFSQQVPGSSLGSTLAPGDTLQSEIVDFVIWHFFKHNAKPSHILCRGFLRASGPSRNGLNLRAALGIPGVVSYFPNTHVETVKSPIWSTVLASLGRGGDRVMLDLLIHCTLFVSLEDRSGNYSQLSGIWHSR
;
A
#
# COMPACT_ATOMS: atom_id res chain seq x y z
N MET A 1 -64.85 -37.39 39.25
CA MET A 1 -63.49 -37.90 38.95
C MET A 1 -62.55 -37.20 39.95
N ALA A 2 -61.84 -37.85 40.89
CA ALA A 2 -60.94 -39.00 40.79
C ALA A 2 -59.75 -38.67 39.85
N ARG A 3 -58.58 -38.22 40.36
CA ARG A 3 -57.48 -38.92 41.10
C ARG A 3 -56.33 -39.31 40.12
N PRO A 4 -55.05 -39.45 40.54
CA PRO A 4 -54.36 -38.80 41.66
C PRO A 4 -52.86 -38.44 41.41
N ARG A 5 -52.25 -37.69 42.35
CA ARG A 5 -50.85 -37.76 42.86
C ARG A 5 -49.73 -38.42 42.03
N LYS A 6 -48.57 -37.73 41.98
CA LYS A 6 -47.32 -38.25 42.61
C LYS A 6 -46.45 -37.12 43.18
N ARG A 7 -45.72 -37.39 44.28
CA ARG A 7 -44.86 -36.48 45.06
C ARG A 7 -43.57 -37.21 45.45
N LYS A 8 -42.40 -36.60 45.28
CA LYS A 8 -41.20 -36.65 46.15
C LYS A 8 -40.11 -35.73 45.52
N ARG A 9 -39.29 -34.89 46.20
CA ARG A 9 -38.60 -34.87 47.53
C ARG A 9 -37.53 -35.96 47.71
N LEU A 10 -36.32 -35.70 48.24
CA LEU A 10 -35.65 -34.44 48.68
C LEU A 10 -34.45 -34.15 47.70
N SER A 11 -33.32 -33.45 47.95
CA SER A 11 -32.64 -32.85 49.13
C SER A 11 -31.66 -31.74 48.69
N GLU A 12 -31.15 -30.94 49.63
CA GLU A 12 -29.88 -30.21 49.49
C GLU A 12 -28.64 -31.11 49.60
N SER A 13 -27.48 -30.61 49.12
CA SER A 13 -26.17 -30.70 49.79
C SER A 13 -25.24 -29.63 49.20
N GLU A 14 -24.51 -28.93 50.05
CA GLU A 14 -23.43 -27.99 49.69
C GLU A 14 -22.11 -28.75 49.56
N GLU A 15 -21.17 -28.27 48.73
CA GLU A 15 -19.74 -28.17 49.10
C GLU A 15 -18.88 -27.46 48.01
N ASP A 16 -17.72 -26.96 48.43
CA ASP A 16 -16.74 -26.23 47.63
C ASP A 16 -16.01 -27.09 46.56
N GLN A 17 -15.55 -26.46 45.46
CA GLN A 17 -14.13 -26.06 45.32
C GLN A 17 -13.74 -25.54 43.91
N LYS A 18 -12.94 -24.46 43.92
CA LYS A 18 -11.82 -24.10 43.00
C LYS A 18 -11.97 -24.22 41.47
N ARG A 19 -11.57 -23.12 40.80
CA ARG A 19 -10.63 -23.01 39.63
C ARG A 19 -10.60 -24.20 38.65
N LEU A 20 -10.77 -24.00 37.34
CA LEU A 20 -10.04 -23.04 36.50
C LEU A 20 -11.04 -22.30 35.55
N GLY A 21 -10.78 -21.09 35.06
CA GLY A 21 -9.47 -20.58 34.63
C GLY A 21 -9.25 -20.84 33.13
N ILE A 22 -10.27 -20.56 32.29
CA ILE A 22 -10.14 -20.62 30.83
C ILE A 22 -9.38 -19.37 30.38
N GLU A 23 -8.05 -19.48 30.40
CA GLU A 23 -7.17 -18.54 29.73
C GLU A 23 -7.37 -18.69 28.21
N ASN A 24 -8.20 -17.81 27.64
CA ASN A 24 -8.27 -17.64 26.19
C ASN A 24 -6.94 -17.03 25.72
N GLU A 25 -5.92 -17.88 25.53
CA GLU A 25 -4.63 -17.52 24.96
C GLU A 25 -4.86 -16.70 23.69
N SER A 26 -4.55 -15.41 23.78
CA SER A 26 -4.69 -14.48 22.67
C SER A 26 -3.49 -14.64 21.74
N LYS A 27 -3.40 -15.82 21.10
CA LYS A 27 -2.44 -16.15 20.04
C LYS A 27 -2.83 -15.42 18.76
N GLU A 28 -2.74 -14.10 18.84
CA GLU A 28 -2.92 -13.17 17.75
C GLU A 28 -1.76 -13.40 16.76
N SER A 29 -2.07 -14.14 15.69
CA SER A 29 -1.08 -14.66 14.75
C SER A 29 -0.51 -13.54 13.87
N THR A 30 0.47 -12.82 14.40
CA THR A 30 1.35 -11.92 13.65
C THR A 30 1.92 -12.70 12.47
N TYR A 31 1.68 -12.20 11.26
CA TYR A 31 2.16 -12.84 10.04
C TYR A 31 3.69 -12.71 9.94
N SER A 32 4.40 -13.74 10.41
CA SER A 32 5.81 -13.97 10.09
C SER A 32 5.91 -14.41 8.62
N GLY A 33 5.88 -13.41 7.73
CA GLY A 33 6.18 -13.61 6.31
C GLY A 33 7.61 -14.10 6.07
N PRO A 34 8.00 -14.36 4.81
CA PRO A 34 9.35 -14.83 4.50
C PRO A 34 10.42 -13.89 5.07
N GLU A 35 11.47 -14.48 5.63
CA GLU A 35 12.61 -13.75 6.18
C GLU A 35 13.49 -13.24 5.03
N ILE A 36 13.53 -11.92 4.82
CA ILE A 36 14.34 -11.32 3.76
C ILE A 36 15.75 -11.05 4.29
N ASN A 37 16.69 -11.91 3.93
CA ASN A 37 18.11 -11.65 4.04
C ASN A 37 18.68 -11.36 2.64
N HIS A 38 18.84 -10.08 2.30
CA HIS A 38 19.40 -9.65 1.01
C HIS A 38 20.66 -8.80 1.25
N PRO A 39 21.87 -9.39 1.23
CA PRO A 39 23.08 -8.77 1.77
C PRO A 39 23.43 -7.41 1.12
N VAL A 40 23.21 -7.25 -0.19
CA VAL A 40 23.44 -5.97 -0.89
C VAL A 40 22.47 -4.87 -0.44
N LEU A 41 21.17 -5.16 -0.35
CA LEU A 41 20.16 -4.17 0.07
C LEU A 41 20.34 -3.78 1.54
N SER A 42 20.81 -4.72 2.39
CA SER A 42 21.15 -4.46 3.79
C SER A 42 22.32 -3.50 3.98
N CYS A 43 23.08 -3.17 2.92
CA CYS A 43 24.09 -2.11 2.93
C CYS A 43 23.53 -0.72 2.54
N PHE A 44 22.27 -0.63 2.08
CA PHE A 44 21.65 0.61 1.60
C PHE A 44 20.40 1.02 2.39
N TYR A 45 19.71 0.09 3.06
CA TYR A 45 18.48 0.36 3.82
C TYR A 45 18.52 -0.27 5.20
N HIS A 46 18.12 0.49 6.23
CA HIS A 46 18.06 0.00 7.61
C HIS A 46 16.94 -1.04 7.82
N ASN A 47 15.87 -0.98 7.03
CA ASN A 47 14.77 -1.93 7.05
C ASN A 47 14.52 -2.50 5.66
N ILE A 48 14.17 -3.78 5.63
CA ILE A 48 13.84 -4.52 4.41
C ILE A 48 12.64 -5.41 4.74
N LEU A 49 11.50 -5.16 4.09
CA LEU A 49 10.25 -5.89 4.29
C LEU A 49 9.68 -6.35 2.94
N THR A 50 8.86 -7.40 2.92
CA THR A 50 7.98 -7.66 1.78
C THR A 50 6.94 -6.54 1.70
N LEU A 51 6.39 -6.29 0.51
CA LEU A 51 5.26 -5.39 0.34
C LEU A 51 4.08 -5.81 1.25
N ARG A 52 3.84 -7.12 1.45
CA ARG A 52 2.84 -7.60 2.42
C ARG A 52 3.15 -7.18 3.86
N GLN A 53 4.38 -7.40 4.34
CA GLN A 53 4.80 -7.02 5.70
C GLN A 53 4.70 -5.50 5.90
N TYR A 54 5.17 -4.70 4.93
CA TYR A 54 5.11 -3.24 4.99
C TYR A 54 3.66 -2.71 5.12
N LEU A 55 2.76 -3.18 4.24
CA LEU A 55 1.36 -2.76 4.27
C LEU A 55 0.66 -3.22 5.56
N LEU A 56 1.04 -4.39 6.11
CA LEU A 56 0.53 -4.87 7.40
C LEU A 56 1.06 -4.11 8.62
N SER A 57 2.24 -3.48 8.54
CA SER A 57 2.79 -2.59 9.58
C SER A 57 2.28 -1.15 9.51
N ARG A 58 1.89 -0.67 8.32
CA ARG A 58 1.25 0.65 8.16
C ARG A 58 -0.26 0.65 8.49
N LEU A 59 -0.89 -0.52 8.61
CA LEU A 59 -2.28 -0.64 9.07
C LEU A 59 -2.40 -0.70 10.61
N PRO A 60 -3.27 0.11 11.24
CA PRO A 60 -3.59 -0.01 12.66
C PRO A 60 -4.09 -1.41 13.03
N GLU A 61 -3.67 -1.93 14.18
CA GLU A 61 -3.97 -3.31 14.61
C GLU A 61 -5.48 -3.57 14.79
N THR A 62 -6.21 -2.52 15.17
CA THR A 62 -7.68 -2.47 15.25
C THR A 62 -8.37 -2.72 13.91
N SER A 63 -7.70 -2.50 12.77
CA SER A 63 -8.23 -2.67 11.41
C SER A 63 -8.29 -4.14 10.97
N LYS A 64 -8.84 -5.04 11.82
CA LYS A 64 -8.76 -6.50 11.64
C LYS A 64 -9.30 -7.00 10.30
N ARG A 65 -10.32 -6.37 9.69
CA ARG A 65 -10.79 -6.69 8.32
C ARG A 65 -9.77 -6.32 7.25
N ARG A 66 -9.15 -5.14 7.33
CA ARG A 66 -8.13 -4.67 6.36
C ARG A 66 -6.85 -5.50 6.46
N ARG A 67 -6.37 -5.79 7.69
CA ARG A 67 -5.22 -6.68 7.90
C ARG A 67 -5.50 -8.09 7.37
N ARG A 68 -6.67 -8.68 7.65
CA ARG A 68 -7.10 -9.96 7.06
C ARG A 68 -7.16 -9.92 5.53
N ALA A 69 -7.66 -8.84 4.91
CA ALA A 69 -7.69 -8.71 3.45
C ALA A 69 -6.29 -8.77 2.81
N ILE A 70 -5.25 -8.28 3.51
CA ILE A 70 -3.86 -8.35 3.04
C ILE A 70 -3.21 -9.69 3.40
N THR A 71 -3.40 -10.21 4.61
CA THR A 71 -2.84 -11.51 5.04
C THR A 71 -3.43 -12.68 4.24
N LEU A 72 -4.74 -12.68 3.99
CA LEU A 72 -5.49 -13.78 3.38
C LEU A 72 -5.91 -13.50 1.93
N PHE A 73 -5.43 -12.41 1.32
CA PHE A 73 -5.79 -11.89 0.00
C PHE A 73 -6.57 -12.87 -0.90
N GLY A 74 -7.90 -12.70 -0.97
CA GLY A 74 -8.83 -13.60 -1.66
C GLY A 74 -9.50 -14.69 -0.79
N PHE A 75 -9.78 -14.42 0.50
CA PHE A 75 -10.74 -15.19 1.31
C PHE A 75 -11.97 -14.33 1.63
N GLU A 76 -12.92 -14.33 0.69
CA GLU A 76 -14.34 -13.93 0.76
C GLU A 76 -14.73 -12.50 1.20
N ASP A 77 -15.84 -12.01 0.63
CA ASP A 77 -16.58 -10.77 0.95
C ASP A 77 -15.75 -9.56 1.40
N VAL A 78 -14.89 -9.10 0.48
CA VAL A 78 -14.70 -7.66 0.25
C VAL A 78 -15.38 -7.33 -1.07
N ASP A 79 -16.12 -6.23 -1.12
CA ASP A 79 -16.92 -5.83 -2.28
C ASP A 79 -16.06 -5.18 -3.38
N ILE A 80 -15.23 -6.01 -4.01
CA ILE A 80 -14.30 -5.62 -5.09
C ILE A 80 -15.06 -5.38 -6.42
N GLN A 81 -16.40 -5.56 -6.45
CA GLN A 81 -17.27 -5.22 -7.59
C GLN A 81 -17.19 -3.72 -7.96
N SER A 82 -16.68 -2.88 -7.05
CA SER A 82 -16.39 -1.46 -7.29
C SER A 82 -15.35 -1.20 -8.40
N CYS A 83 -14.55 -2.19 -8.80
CA CYS A 83 -13.50 -2.05 -9.83
C CYS A 83 -13.76 -2.97 -11.05
N PRO A 84 -14.30 -2.46 -12.18
CA PRO A 84 -14.67 -3.24 -13.37
C PRO A 84 -13.53 -3.95 -14.11
N ARG A 85 -12.28 -3.82 -13.65
CA ARG A 85 -11.07 -4.48 -14.20
C ARG A 85 -10.37 -5.42 -13.22
N SER A 86 -10.93 -5.63 -12.04
CA SER A 86 -10.35 -6.53 -11.02
C SER A 86 -10.49 -8.02 -11.38
N ALA A 87 -11.52 -8.38 -12.16
CA ALA A 87 -11.89 -9.77 -12.46
C ALA A 87 -10.84 -10.56 -13.26
N ASP A 88 -10.07 -9.89 -14.12
CA ASP A 88 -9.12 -10.55 -15.03
C ASP A 88 -7.72 -10.79 -14.42
N ILE A 89 -7.45 -10.27 -13.22
CA ILE A 89 -6.12 -10.35 -12.59
C ILE A 89 -5.99 -11.65 -11.80
N PRO A 90 -5.08 -12.59 -12.15
CA PRO A 90 -4.98 -13.84 -11.42
C PRO A 90 -4.50 -13.63 -9.99
N ARG A 91 -5.22 -14.17 -9.00
CA ARG A 91 -4.88 -14.08 -7.56
C ARG A 91 -3.42 -14.41 -7.26
N LYS A 92 -2.84 -15.38 -7.98
CA LYS A 92 -1.42 -15.77 -7.89
C LYS A 92 -0.44 -14.62 -8.13
N ASP A 93 -0.77 -13.70 -9.03
CA ASP A 93 0.13 -12.62 -9.44
C ASP A 93 0.11 -11.48 -8.41
N ILE A 94 -1.04 -11.22 -7.77
CA ILE A 94 -1.13 -10.29 -6.64
C ILE A 94 -0.43 -10.86 -5.41
N LEU A 95 -0.61 -12.16 -5.10
CA LEU A 95 0.14 -12.84 -4.04
C LEU A 95 1.65 -12.76 -4.29
N ARG A 96 2.11 -13.06 -5.51
CA ARG A 96 3.50 -12.89 -5.92
C ARG A 96 3.99 -11.46 -5.77
N LEU A 97 3.22 -10.45 -6.19
CA LEU A 97 3.58 -9.04 -6.01
C LEU A 97 3.77 -8.69 -4.52
N LEU A 98 2.84 -9.13 -3.66
CA LEU A 98 2.88 -8.87 -2.22
C LEU A 98 4.05 -9.58 -1.51
N ASP A 99 4.39 -10.80 -1.91
CA ASP A 99 5.40 -11.63 -1.22
C ASP A 99 6.82 -11.53 -1.81
N THR A 100 6.95 -11.16 -3.09
CA THR A 100 8.26 -11.05 -3.78
C THR A 100 8.73 -9.62 -4.01
N THR A 101 7.87 -8.60 -3.88
CA THR A 101 8.34 -7.20 -3.89
C THR A 101 8.97 -6.87 -2.55
N ILE A 102 10.24 -6.48 -2.58
CA ILE A 102 10.97 -5.97 -1.42
C ILE A 102 10.77 -4.44 -1.33
N VAL A 103 10.57 -3.96 -0.11
CA VAL A 103 10.47 -2.55 0.27
C VAL A 103 11.67 -2.21 1.15
N GLY A 104 12.58 -1.37 0.66
CA GLY A 104 13.73 -0.85 1.39
C GLY A 104 13.48 0.58 1.88
N PHE A 105 13.68 0.83 3.17
CA PHE A 105 13.44 2.15 3.78
C PHE A 105 14.27 2.36 5.06
N ASP A 106 14.55 3.62 5.38
CA ASP A 106 15.35 3.99 6.56
C ASP A 106 14.50 4.53 7.71
N ASN A 107 14.74 4.03 8.92
CA ASN A 107 14.18 4.60 10.16
C ASN A 107 14.64 6.04 10.41
N GLY A 108 15.70 6.49 9.72
CA GLY A 108 16.17 7.87 9.72
C GLY A 108 15.28 8.84 8.94
N ILE A 109 14.33 8.35 8.13
CA ILE A 109 13.22 9.18 7.64
C ILE A 109 12.23 9.35 8.79
N VAL A 110 12.59 10.25 9.71
CA VAL A 110 11.61 11.02 10.49
C VAL A 110 10.57 11.52 9.48
N PRO A 111 9.25 11.33 9.72
CA PRO A 111 8.23 11.80 8.78
C PRO A 111 8.52 13.26 8.48
N CYS A 112 8.78 13.57 7.20
CA CYS A 112 9.33 14.86 6.78
C CYS A 112 8.21 15.90 6.72
N ARG A 113 7.63 16.13 7.91
CA ARG A 113 6.33 16.72 8.22
C ARG A 113 5.19 16.10 7.42
N ASP A 114 4.27 15.44 8.14
CA ASP A 114 2.93 15.18 7.60
C ASP A 114 2.31 16.48 7.07
N ASP A 115 2.57 17.61 7.73
CA ASP A 115 2.14 18.95 7.28
C ASP A 115 2.62 19.32 5.87
N ASP A 116 3.87 19.02 5.50
CA ASP A 116 4.46 19.50 4.25
C ASP A 116 3.93 18.70 3.04
N TYR A 117 3.73 17.37 3.15
CA TYR A 117 3.13 16.58 2.07
C TYR A 117 1.59 16.63 2.04
N GLU A 118 0.90 16.79 3.19
CA GLU A 118 -0.56 16.99 3.21
C GLU A 118 -0.95 18.38 2.69
N HIS A 119 -0.14 19.42 2.95
CA HIS A 119 -0.29 20.72 2.31
C HIS A 119 -0.13 20.60 0.78
N ASP A 120 0.89 19.87 0.33
CA ASP A 120 1.08 19.55 -1.09
C ASP A 120 -0.14 18.82 -1.68
N LEU A 121 -0.71 17.84 -0.95
CA LEU A 121 -1.90 17.08 -1.35
C LEU A 121 -3.10 18.00 -1.58
N ALA A 122 -3.35 18.92 -0.66
CA ALA A 122 -4.40 19.93 -0.77
C ALA A 122 -4.19 20.87 -1.97
N VAL A 123 -2.95 21.29 -2.23
CA VAL A 123 -2.61 22.14 -3.38
C VAL A 123 -2.77 21.40 -4.71
N PHE A 124 -2.39 20.13 -4.79
CA PHE A 124 -2.58 19.30 -6.00
C PHE A 124 -4.07 19.05 -6.29
N SER A 125 -4.85 18.69 -5.27
CA SER A 125 -6.29 18.41 -5.42
C SER A 125 -7.09 19.64 -5.84
N GLN A 126 -6.59 20.86 -5.60
CA GLN A 126 -7.14 22.10 -6.14
C GLN A 126 -6.71 22.39 -7.60
N GLN A 127 -5.58 21.84 -8.06
CA GLN A 127 -5.06 22.02 -9.42
C GLN A 127 -5.55 20.96 -10.41
N VAL A 128 -6.07 19.82 -9.93
CA VAL A 128 -6.56 18.70 -10.74
C VAL A 128 -8.09 18.57 -10.59
N PRO A 129 -8.89 19.04 -11.58
CA PRO A 129 -10.35 18.95 -11.51
C PRO A 129 -10.83 17.50 -11.39
N GLY A 130 -11.65 17.22 -10.37
CA GLY A 130 -12.19 15.88 -10.12
C GLY A 130 -11.25 14.94 -9.35
N SER A 131 -10.12 15.43 -8.83
CA SER A 131 -9.22 14.69 -7.94
C SER A 131 -9.97 14.00 -6.80
N SER A 132 -9.79 12.68 -6.68
CA SER A 132 -10.31 11.83 -5.61
C SER A 132 -9.29 11.58 -4.49
N LEU A 133 -8.04 11.98 -4.71
CA LEU A 133 -6.92 11.82 -3.79
C LEU A 133 -7.11 12.59 -2.47
N GLY A 134 -6.85 11.94 -1.34
CA GLY A 134 -7.12 12.48 0.01
C GLY A 134 -8.61 12.48 0.40
N SER A 135 -9.51 12.01 -0.48
CA SER A 135 -10.94 11.91 -0.17
C SER A 135 -11.21 10.77 0.82
N THR A 136 -12.23 10.93 1.66
CA THR A 136 -12.66 9.85 2.57
C THR A 136 -13.53 8.80 1.89
N LEU A 137 -13.82 8.93 0.59
CA LEU A 137 -14.60 7.96 -0.19
C LEU A 137 -13.81 6.65 -0.42
N ALA A 138 -14.45 5.68 -1.08
CA ALA A 138 -13.77 4.46 -1.50
C ALA A 138 -12.82 4.74 -2.69
N PRO A 139 -11.70 3.98 -2.84
CA PRO A 139 -10.84 4.09 -4.01
C PRO A 139 -11.61 3.90 -5.32
N GLY A 140 -11.56 4.92 -6.20
CA GLY A 140 -12.01 4.79 -7.58
C GLY A 140 -10.93 4.17 -8.48
N ASP A 141 -11.32 3.67 -9.66
CA ASP A 141 -10.40 3.03 -10.62
C ASP A 141 -9.17 3.89 -10.98
N THR A 142 -9.31 5.21 -10.95
CA THR A 142 -8.26 6.19 -11.28
C THR A 142 -7.36 6.55 -10.10
N LEU A 143 -7.72 6.24 -8.85
CA LEU A 143 -7.01 6.75 -7.67
C LEU A 143 -5.54 6.29 -7.62
N GLN A 144 -5.23 5.07 -8.06
CA GLN A 144 -3.82 4.62 -8.18
C GLN A 144 -3.04 5.43 -9.22
N SER A 145 -3.69 5.92 -10.28
CA SER A 145 -3.06 6.82 -11.25
C SER A 145 -2.86 8.21 -10.67
N GLU A 146 -3.86 8.76 -9.98
CA GLU A 146 -3.81 10.06 -9.29
C GLU A 146 -2.71 10.10 -8.22
N ILE A 147 -2.55 9.03 -7.44
CA ILE A 147 -1.45 8.85 -6.48
C ILE A 147 -0.09 8.98 -7.18
N VAL A 148 0.13 8.26 -8.27
CA VAL A 148 1.41 8.29 -9.00
C VAL A 148 1.66 9.65 -9.66
N ASP A 149 0.62 10.30 -10.19
CA ASP A 149 0.70 11.65 -10.75
C ASP A 149 1.03 12.71 -9.69
N PHE A 150 0.43 12.59 -8.50
CA PHE A 150 0.80 13.41 -7.34
C PHE A 150 2.25 13.19 -6.92
N VAL A 151 2.72 11.95 -6.81
CA VAL A 151 4.12 11.65 -6.41
C VAL A 151 5.11 12.31 -7.37
N ILE A 152 4.87 12.24 -8.68
CA ILE A 152 5.70 12.90 -9.69
C ILE A 152 5.61 14.43 -9.54
N TRP A 153 4.40 14.99 -9.36
CA TRP A 153 4.19 16.43 -9.15
C TRP A 153 4.92 16.96 -7.91
N HIS A 154 4.80 16.27 -6.77
CA HIS A 154 5.45 16.60 -5.50
C HIS A 154 6.97 16.68 -5.66
N PHE A 155 7.58 15.66 -6.29
CA PHE A 155 9.02 15.69 -6.59
C PHE A 155 9.41 16.86 -7.51
N PHE A 156 8.59 17.23 -8.50
CA PHE A 156 8.85 18.40 -9.37
C PHE A 156 8.51 19.77 -8.75
N LYS A 157 7.69 19.82 -7.69
CA LYS A 157 7.42 21.02 -6.90
C LYS A 157 8.69 21.45 -6.17
N HIS A 158 9.25 20.51 -5.40
CA HIS A 158 10.44 20.72 -4.55
C HIS A 158 11.76 20.71 -5.31
N ASN A 159 11.88 19.89 -6.37
CA ASN A 159 13.13 19.76 -7.14
C ASN A 159 12.89 20.00 -8.64
N ALA A 160 13.69 20.87 -9.27
CA ALA A 160 13.58 21.11 -10.71
C ALA A 160 14.02 19.92 -11.58
N LYS A 161 14.85 19.01 -11.03
CA LYS A 161 15.33 17.78 -11.65
C LYS A 161 15.47 16.68 -10.57
N PRO A 162 14.36 16.05 -10.13
CA PRO A 162 14.39 15.02 -9.10
C PRO A 162 15.12 13.74 -9.57
N SER A 163 15.75 13.04 -8.63
CA SER A 163 16.49 11.78 -8.83
C SER A 163 15.61 10.52 -8.76
N HIS A 164 14.32 10.67 -8.48
CA HIS A 164 13.36 9.57 -8.32
C HIS A 164 13.05 8.87 -9.64
N ILE A 165 12.97 7.53 -9.65
CA ILE A 165 12.77 6.74 -10.88
C ILE A 165 11.47 7.09 -11.61
N LEU A 166 10.37 7.32 -10.88
CA LEU A 166 9.08 7.68 -11.48
C LEU A 166 9.10 9.04 -12.20
N CYS A 167 10.07 9.91 -11.88
CA CYS A 167 10.22 11.21 -12.54
C CYS A 167 11.07 11.16 -13.83
N ARG A 168 11.69 10.00 -14.16
CA ARG A 168 12.40 9.83 -15.43
C ARG A 168 11.44 9.96 -16.60
N GLY A 169 11.90 10.52 -17.71
CA GLY A 169 11.05 10.83 -18.87
C GLY A 169 10.18 12.10 -18.74
N PHE A 170 10.15 12.75 -17.57
CA PHE A 170 9.37 13.98 -17.32
C PHE A 170 10.24 15.23 -17.17
N LEU A 171 9.68 16.41 -17.45
CA LEU A 171 10.35 17.72 -17.32
C LEU A 171 9.37 18.81 -16.83
N ARG A 172 9.82 19.71 -15.94
CA ARG A 172 9.02 20.87 -15.47
C ARG A 172 8.69 21.86 -16.61
N ALA A 173 7.48 22.41 -16.60
CA ALA A 173 6.89 23.25 -17.66
C ALA A 173 7.70 24.50 -18.02
N SER A 174 8.37 25.10 -17.04
CA SER A 174 9.09 26.38 -17.17
C SER A 174 10.60 26.24 -17.37
N GLY A 175 11.11 25.04 -17.70
CA GLY A 175 12.55 24.80 -17.84
C GLY A 175 13.18 25.50 -19.08
N PRO A 176 14.42 26.02 -18.99
CA PRO A 176 15.02 26.83 -20.07
C PRO A 176 15.37 26.06 -21.35
N SER A 177 15.53 24.73 -21.28
CA SER A 177 15.96 23.88 -22.41
C SER A 177 14.79 23.38 -23.28
N ARG A 178 13.81 24.25 -23.60
CA ARG A 178 12.52 23.86 -24.22
C ARG A 178 12.32 24.29 -25.68
N ASN A 179 13.11 25.23 -26.19
CA ASN A 179 12.92 25.77 -27.53
C ASN A 179 13.19 24.69 -28.60
N GLY A 180 12.14 24.24 -29.28
CA GLY A 180 12.22 23.28 -30.40
C GLY A 180 11.81 21.83 -30.09
N LEU A 181 11.43 21.48 -28.86
CA LEU A 181 10.98 20.12 -28.52
C LEU A 181 9.45 20.02 -28.48
N ASN A 182 8.88 19.07 -29.22
CA ASN A 182 7.45 18.71 -29.19
C ASN A 182 7.09 17.94 -27.90
N LEU A 183 7.12 18.64 -26.76
CA LEU A 183 6.87 18.08 -25.44
C LEU A 183 5.37 17.99 -25.13
N ARG A 184 4.88 16.77 -24.84
CA ARG A 184 3.46 16.55 -24.53
C ARG A 184 3.18 16.86 -23.06
N ALA A 185 2.19 17.72 -22.78
CA ALA A 185 1.72 17.96 -21.42
C ALA A 185 1.40 16.64 -20.70
N ALA A 186 1.89 16.47 -19.47
CA ALA A 186 1.65 15.26 -18.70
C ALA A 186 0.22 15.31 -18.15
N LEU A 187 -0.64 14.42 -18.65
CA LEU A 187 -2.03 14.32 -18.19
C LEU A 187 -2.05 13.98 -16.70
N GLY A 188 -2.80 14.75 -15.91
CA GLY A 188 -2.87 14.59 -14.46
C GLY A 188 -1.75 15.26 -13.65
N ILE A 189 -0.70 15.80 -14.27
CA ILE A 189 0.48 16.34 -13.57
C ILE A 189 0.66 17.85 -13.85
N PRO A 190 0.12 18.76 -13.01
CA PRO A 190 0.20 20.21 -13.23
C PRO A 190 1.64 20.70 -13.37
N GLY A 191 1.92 21.52 -14.39
CA GLY A 191 3.25 22.11 -14.59
C GLY A 191 4.35 21.11 -14.97
N VAL A 192 4.01 19.92 -15.45
CA VAL A 192 4.96 18.89 -15.93
C VAL A 192 4.61 18.46 -17.37
N VAL A 193 5.61 18.04 -18.14
CA VAL A 193 5.44 17.40 -19.46
C VAL A 193 6.14 16.05 -19.48
N SER A 194 5.65 15.15 -20.33
CA SER A 194 6.40 13.96 -20.76
C SER A 194 7.27 14.31 -21.97
N TYR A 195 8.54 13.90 -21.89
CA TYR A 195 9.51 13.89 -22.98
C TYR A 195 9.66 12.48 -23.55
N PHE A 196 9.61 11.46 -22.69
CA PHE A 196 9.58 10.04 -23.03
C PHE A 196 8.59 9.28 -22.13
N PRO A 197 8.06 8.11 -22.57
CA PRO A 197 7.30 7.21 -21.69
C PRO A 197 8.17 6.69 -20.54
N ASN A 198 7.53 6.26 -19.45
CA ASN A 198 8.19 5.70 -18.29
C ASN A 198 7.49 4.40 -17.87
N THR A 199 8.12 3.28 -18.21
CA THR A 199 7.59 1.93 -17.94
C THR A 199 7.43 1.63 -16.45
N HIS A 200 8.19 2.29 -15.57
CA HIS A 200 8.01 2.18 -14.12
C HIS A 200 6.70 2.84 -13.68
N VAL A 201 6.37 4.02 -14.24
CA VAL A 201 5.09 4.71 -14.00
C VAL A 201 3.93 3.90 -14.55
N GLU A 202 4.03 3.39 -15.77
CA GLU A 202 3.04 2.49 -16.37
C GLU A 202 2.83 1.22 -15.52
N THR A 203 3.90 0.67 -14.95
CA THR A 203 3.85 -0.48 -14.05
C THR A 203 3.15 -0.15 -12.72
N VAL A 204 3.51 0.93 -12.03
CA VAL A 204 2.88 1.32 -10.74
C VAL A 204 1.43 1.81 -10.92
N LYS A 205 1.05 2.29 -12.11
CA LYS A 205 -0.34 2.61 -12.49
C LYS A 205 -1.15 1.39 -12.98
N SER A 206 -0.54 0.22 -13.15
CA SER A 206 -1.23 -0.94 -13.72
C SER A 206 -2.28 -1.53 -12.75
N PRO A 207 -3.33 -2.22 -13.27
CA PRO A 207 -4.48 -2.65 -12.46
C PRO A 207 -4.15 -3.51 -11.22
N ILE A 208 -3.01 -4.21 -11.22
CA ILE A 208 -2.55 -4.99 -10.07
C ILE A 208 -2.30 -4.10 -8.84
N TRP A 209 -1.74 -2.90 -9.03
CA TRP A 209 -1.52 -1.93 -7.97
C TRP A 209 -2.81 -1.24 -7.52
N SER A 210 -3.74 -0.96 -8.45
CA SER A 210 -5.10 -0.51 -8.10
C SER A 210 -5.83 -1.54 -7.23
N THR A 211 -5.60 -2.83 -7.46
CA THR A 211 -6.20 -3.92 -6.68
C THR A 211 -5.54 -4.08 -5.30
N VAL A 212 -4.22 -3.84 -5.20
CA VAL A 212 -3.54 -3.70 -3.89
C VAL A 212 -4.11 -2.50 -3.13
N LEU A 213 -4.24 -1.32 -3.76
CA LEU A 213 -4.83 -0.12 -3.17
C LEU A 213 -6.27 -0.36 -2.68
N ALA A 214 -7.10 -1.02 -3.48
CA ALA A 214 -8.46 -1.39 -3.08
C ALA A 214 -8.50 -2.25 -1.82
N SER A 215 -7.55 -3.20 -1.66
CA SER A 215 -7.43 -4.02 -0.44
C SER A 215 -7.03 -3.22 0.81
N LEU A 216 -6.35 -2.07 0.64
CA LEU A 216 -6.06 -1.13 1.72
C LEU A 216 -7.32 -0.37 2.16
N GLY A 217 -8.31 -0.15 1.29
CA GLY A 217 -9.55 0.56 1.59
C GLY A 217 -9.35 2.03 1.98
N ARG A 218 -10.25 2.59 2.81
CA ARG A 218 -10.22 4.00 3.23
C ARG A 218 -8.89 4.39 3.89
N GLY A 219 -8.25 5.44 3.39
CA GLY A 219 -6.91 5.88 3.83
C GLY A 219 -5.77 4.98 3.33
N GLY A 220 -6.02 4.11 2.35
CA GLY A 220 -5.00 3.32 1.66
C GLY A 220 -4.15 4.13 0.68
N ASP A 221 -4.69 5.26 0.22
CA ASP A 221 -3.98 6.27 -0.58
C ASP A 221 -2.79 6.86 0.19
N ARG A 222 -2.97 7.27 1.45
CA ARG A 222 -1.87 7.73 2.32
C ARG A 222 -0.78 6.67 2.50
N VAL A 223 -1.15 5.39 2.65
CA VAL A 223 -0.19 4.28 2.77
C VAL A 223 0.57 4.06 1.45
N MET A 224 -0.08 4.23 0.29
CA MET A 224 0.55 4.13 -1.02
C MET A 224 1.43 5.36 -1.34
N LEU A 225 1.06 6.55 -0.87
CA LEU A 225 1.87 7.77 -0.96
C LEU A 225 3.18 7.62 -0.16
N ASP A 226 3.08 7.25 1.12
CA ASP A 226 4.22 6.94 1.99
C ASP A 226 5.15 5.88 1.34
N LEU A 227 4.59 4.81 0.79
CA LEU A 227 5.33 3.78 0.06
C LEU A 227 6.08 4.33 -1.19
N LEU A 228 5.49 5.28 -1.92
CA LEU A 228 6.04 5.76 -3.19
C LEU A 228 6.90 7.04 -3.07
N ILE A 229 6.84 7.75 -1.94
CA ILE A 229 7.66 8.93 -1.64
C ILE A 229 8.87 8.57 -0.78
N HIS A 230 8.70 7.73 0.24
CA HIS A 230 9.73 7.46 1.25
C HIS A 230 10.44 6.11 1.11
N CYS A 231 9.86 5.14 0.38
CA CYS A 231 10.44 3.81 0.23
C CYS A 231 10.99 3.54 -1.17
N THR A 232 11.94 2.61 -1.24
CA THR A 232 12.46 2.05 -2.48
C THR A 232 11.81 0.69 -2.75
N LEU A 233 11.24 0.51 -3.94
CA LEU A 233 10.56 -0.72 -4.34
C LEU A 233 11.44 -1.56 -5.25
N PHE A 234 11.57 -2.85 -4.93
CA PHE A 234 12.38 -3.83 -5.66
C PHE A 234 11.53 -5.04 -6.05
N VAL A 235 11.27 -5.23 -7.35
CA VAL A 235 10.46 -6.35 -7.86
C VAL A 235 11.37 -7.46 -8.37
N SER A 236 11.09 -8.70 -7.96
CA SER A 236 11.82 -9.89 -8.44
C SER A 236 11.60 -10.08 -9.94
N LEU A 237 12.68 -10.21 -10.70
CA LEU A 237 12.63 -10.38 -12.16
C LEU A 237 12.21 -11.81 -12.58
N GLU A 238 12.50 -12.78 -11.73
CA GLU A 238 12.15 -14.19 -11.90
C GLU A 238 11.69 -14.77 -10.55
N ASP A 239 10.91 -15.85 -10.56
CA ASP A 239 10.28 -16.39 -9.35
C ASP A 239 11.27 -17.03 -8.35
N ARG A 240 12.58 -17.14 -8.66
CA ARG A 240 13.58 -17.87 -7.84
C ARG A 240 15.03 -17.36 -7.81
N SER A 241 15.45 -16.44 -8.68
CA SER A 241 16.90 -16.19 -8.87
C SER A 241 17.53 -15.14 -7.93
N GLY A 242 16.74 -14.52 -7.05
CA GLY A 242 17.23 -13.44 -6.17
C GLY A 242 17.61 -12.15 -6.92
N ASN A 243 17.27 -12.04 -8.20
CA ASN A 243 17.54 -10.87 -9.03
C ASN A 243 16.37 -9.89 -8.94
N TYR A 244 16.65 -8.69 -8.42
CA TYR A 244 15.66 -7.64 -8.23
C TYR A 244 15.89 -6.44 -9.15
N SER A 245 14.80 -5.84 -9.62
CA SER A 245 14.80 -4.59 -10.36
C SER A 245 14.16 -3.47 -9.53
N GLN A 246 14.76 -2.27 -9.53
CA GLN A 246 14.20 -1.13 -8.81
C GLN A 246 13.00 -0.55 -9.59
N LEU A 247 11.81 -0.60 -9.00
CA LEU A 247 10.57 -0.08 -9.56
C LEU A 247 10.30 1.37 -9.16
N SER A 248 10.59 1.73 -7.91
CA SER A 248 10.39 3.08 -7.35
C SER A 248 11.52 3.41 -6.36
N GLY A 249 11.58 4.64 -5.89
CA GLY A 249 12.62 5.15 -5.01
C GLY A 249 13.65 6.03 -5.72
N ILE A 250 14.60 6.53 -4.93
CA ILE A 250 15.71 7.35 -5.42
C ILE A 250 16.67 6.48 -6.23
N TRP A 251 17.11 6.96 -7.39
CA TRP A 251 18.19 6.29 -8.12
C TRP A 251 19.54 6.60 -7.45
N HIS A 252 20.10 5.61 -6.76
CA HIS A 252 21.44 5.70 -6.19
C HIS A 252 22.50 5.54 -7.30
N SER A 253 22.80 6.63 -8.00
CA SER A 253 24.06 6.71 -8.75
C SER A 253 25.21 6.76 -7.75
N ARG A 254 26.12 5.79 -7.87
CA ARG A 254 27.52 6.03 -7.51
C ARG A 254 28.19 6.89 -8.60
#